data_AF-A0AA36N4E8-F1
#
_entry.id   AF-A0AA36N4E8-F1
#
_cell.length_a   1.000
_cell.length_b   1.000
_cell.length_c   1.000
_cell.angle_alpha   90.00
_cell.angle_beta   90.00
_cell.angle_gamma   90.00
#
_symmetry.space_group_name_H-M   'P 1'
#
loop_
_entity.id
_entity.type
_entity.pdbx_description
1 polymer ?
#
loop_
_entity_poly.entity_id
_entity_poly.type
_entity_poly.pdbx_seq_one_letter_code
_entity_poly.pdbx_strand_id
1 'polypeptide(L)'
;AITVAYTSFLMESAWGEDMVVAYASVLPCQRLYDWVFATVNKTEHIAEDNPYKKFIEQYAAPSNHALTQKMESFLERYAGALTQDELERAQAHYDQAMKYEAQFFDQALRCDGSRGDCNSPALVTVRALREVHVDQSAWPVQALLGAAVVGFWLWRCGSVAAKARSESLLEAERLP
;
A
#
# COMPACT_ATOMS: atom_id res chain seq x y z
N ALA A 1 -20.45 8.14 -4.91
CA ALA A 1 -19.31 7.86 -5.80
C ALA A 1 -18.16 7.30 -4.98
N ILE A 2 -17.31 6.42 -5.54
CA ILE A 2 -16.23 5.76 -4.79
C ILE A 2 -15.23 6.75 -4.19
N THR A 3 -14.93 7.86 -4.88
CA THR A 3 -14.09 8.93 -4.35
C THR A 3 -14.62 9.47 -3.01
N VAL A 4 -15.92 9.73 -2.91
CA VAL A 4 -16.53 10.23 -1.66
C VAL A 4 -16.41 9.17 -0.56
N ALA A 5 -16.74 7.91 -0.86
CA ALA A 5 -16.63 6.83 0.11
C ALA A 5 -15.19 6.66 0.63
N TYR A 6 -14.20 6.71 -0.26
CA TYR A 6 -12.80 6.59 0.13
C TYR A 6 -12.36 7.77 1.00
N THR A 7 -12.67 9.01 0.60
CA THR A 7 -12.30 10.19 1.40
C THR A 7 -13.01 10.24 2.74
N SER A 8 -14.28 9.82 2.81
CA SER A 8 -15.01 9.70 4.09
C SER A 8 -14.32 8.69 5.01
N PHE A 9 -13.96 7.53 4.49
CA PHE A 9 -13.23 6.51 5.24
C PHE A 9 -11.89 7.02 5.79
N LEU A 10 -11.12 7.78 5.01
CA LEU A 10 -9.87 8.39 5.48
C LEU A 10 -10.11 9.39 6.63
N MET A 11 -11.13 10.23 6.50
CA MET A 11 -11.49 11.20 7.54
C MET A 11 -11.99 10.52 8.82
N GLU A 12 -12.81 9.48 8.68
CA GLU A 12 -13.29 8.65 9.79
C GLU A 12 -12.13 7.96 10.50
N SER A 13 -11.17 7.41 9.76
CA SER A 13 -9.96 6.82 10.32
C SER A 13 -9.15 7.86 11.12
N ALA A 14 -8.94 9.05 10.54
CA ALA A 14 -8.14 10.10 11.14
C ALA A 14 -8.75 10.67 12.44
N TRP A 15 -10.08 10.61 12.60
CA TRP A 15 -10.76 11.08 13.81
C TRP A 15 -11.09 9.98 14.82
N GLY A 16 -11.25 8.74 14.37
CA GLY A 16 -11.76 7.64 15.19
C GLY A 16 -10.71 6.66 15.70
N GLU A 17 -9.51 6.64 15.11
CA GLU A 17 -8.50 5.62 15.38
C GLU A 17 -7.22 6.19 16.01
N ASP A 18 -6.38 5.30 16.53
CA ASP A 18 -5.00 5.63 16.87
C ASP A 18 -4.25 6.16 15.63
N MET A 19 -3.28 7.05 15.84
CA MET A 19 -2.49 7.66 14.77
C MET A 19 -1.87 6.61 13.82
N VAL A 20 -1.37 5.50 14.35
CA VAL A 20 -0.71 4.45 13.56
C VAL A 20 -1.74 3.66 12.75
N VAL A 21 -2.92 3.40 13.32
CA VAL A 21 -4.04 2.75 12.62
C VAL A 21 -4.58 3.64 11.51
N ALA A 22 -4.79 4.93 11.78
CA ALA A 22 -5.18 5.92 10.78
C ALA A 22 -4.12 6.06 9.67
N TYR A 23 -2.83 6.01 10.02
CA TYR A 23 -1.75 6.04 9.04
C TYR A 23 -1.79 4.82 8.09
N ALA A 24 -2.15 3.65 8.61
CA ALA A 24 -2.30 2.43 7.82
C ALA A 24 -3.40 2.56 6.75
N SER A 25 -4.44 3.39 6.97
CA SER A 25 -5.47 3.66 5.97
C SER A 25 -5.00 4.57 4.82
N VAL A 26 -3.94 5.35 5.04
CA VAL A 26 -3.36 6.25 4.02
C VAL A 26 -2.29 5.55 3.18
N LEU A 27 -1.44 4.71 3.79
CA LEU A 27 -0.30 4.08 3.12
C LEU A 27 -0.61 3.41 1.74
N PRO A 28 -1.75 2.72 1.55
CA PRO A 28 -2.10 2.09 0.27
C PRO A 28 -2.02 3.01 -0.95
N CYS A 29 -2.35 4.30 -0.81
CA CYS A 29 -2.36 5.22 -1.95
C CYS A 29 -0.96 5.39 -2.55
N GLN A 30 0.03 5.67 -1.69
CA GLN A 30 1.43 5.83 -2.10
C GLN A 30 1.97 4.50 -2.62
N ARG A 31 1.68 3.39 -1.92
CA ARG A 31 2.21 2.07 -2.26
C ARG A 31 1.72 1.58 -3.62
N LEU A 32 0.44 1.76 -3.91
CA LEU A 32 -0.15 1.34 -5.17
C LEU A 32 0.37 2.19 -6.32
N TYR A 33 0.46 3.51 -6.17
CA TYR A 33 0.98 4.40 -7.22
C TYR A 33 2.43 4.06 -7.56
N ASP A 34 3.28 3.89 -6.55
CA ASP A 34 4.67 3.46 -6.75
C ASP A 34 4.76 2.16 -7.55
N TRP A 35 4.00 1.14 -7.15
CA TRP A 35 4.01 -0.16 -7.82
C TRP A 35 3.44 -0.10 -9.25
N VAL A 36 2.28 0.53 -9.45
CA VAL A 36 1.61 0.61 -10.77
C VAL A 36 2.52 1.32 -11.77
N PHE A 37 3.02 2.51 -11.43
CA PHE A 37 3.77 3.31 -12.38
C PHE A 37 5.18 2.79 -12.61
N ALA A 38 5.84 2.22 -11.59
CA ALA A 38 7.09 1.51 -11.81
C ALA A 38 6.90 0.28 -12.72
N THR A 39 5.77 -0.43 -12.59
CA THR A 39 5.44 -1.57 -13.46
C THR A 39 5.20 -1.10 -14.90
N VAL A 40 4.32 -0.11 -15.11
CA VAL A 40 4.03 0.44 -16.44
C VAL A 40 5.30 0.97 -17.12
N ASN A 41 6.13 1.72 -16.39
CA ASN A 41 7.38 2.26 -16.92
C ASN A 41 8.40 1.17 -17.30
N LYS A 42 8.30 -0.02 -16.69
CA LYS A 42 9.19 -1.16 -16.96
C LYS A 42 8.67 -2.08 -18.06
N THR A 43 7.35 -2.25 -18.17
CA THR A 43 6.74 -3.25 -19.07
C THR A 43 6.22 -2.67 -20.37
N GLU A 44 5.83 -1.39 -20.38
CA GLU A 44 5.17 -0.77 -21.52
C GLU A 44 6.09 0.20 -22.27
N HIS A 45 5.85 0.32 -23.59
CA HIS A 45 6.44 1.41 -24.36
C HIS A 45 5.64 2.70 -24.16
N ILE A 46 6.24 3.71 -23.55
CA ILE A 46 5.65 5.03 -23.35
C ILE A 46 6.13 5.96 -24.46
N ALA A 47 5.25 6.22 -25.43
CA ALA A 47 5.54 7.15 -26.53
C ALA A 47 5.91 8.55 -26.01
N GLU A 48 6.79 9.26 -26.72
CA GLU A 48 7.25 10.60 -26.33
C GLU A 48 6.11 11.63 -26.27
N ASP A 49 5.10 11.47 -27.12
CA ASP A 49 3.92 12.34 -27.19
C ASP A 49 2.77 11.88 -26.28
N ASN A 50 2.99 10.86 -25.44
CA ASN A 50 1.98 10.40 -24.49
C ASN A 50 1.69 11.48 -23.44
N PRO A 51 0.42 11.95 -23.31
CA PRO A 51 0.06 13.03 -22.39
C PRO A 51 0.30 12.70 -20.91
N TYR A 52 0.41 11.41 -20.57
CA TYR A 52 0.65 10.93 -19.20
C TYR A 52 2.11 10.59 -18.92
N LYS A 53 3.03 10.73 -19.89
CA LYS A 53 4.44 10.33 -19.73
C LYS A 53 5.08 10.89 -18.47
N LYS A 54 5.01 12.22 -18.28
CA LYS A 54 5.60 12.89 -17.11
C LYS A 54 5.04 12.36 -15.78
N PHE A 55 3.75 12.04 -15.76
CA PHE A 55 3.09 11.51 -14.58
C PHE A 55 3.61 10.11 -14.25
N ILE A 56 3.69 9.24 -15.27
CA ILE A 56 4.24 7.88 -15.11
C ILE A 56 5.69 7.95 -14.64
N GLU A 57 6.52 8.78 -15.28
CA GLU A 57 7.94 8.95 -14.92
C GLU A 57 8.10 9.46 -13.48
N GLN A 58 7.26 10.40 -13.04
CA GLN A 58 7.30 10.95 -11.68
C GLN A 58 7.06 9.86 -10.62
N TYR A 59 6.04 9.03 -10.80
CA TYR A 59 5.72 7.97 -9.83
C TYR A 59 6.60 6.72 -9.99
N ALA A 60 7.20 6.50 -11.16
CA ALA A 60 8.21 5.46 -11.36
C ALA A 60 9.61 5.88 -10.88
N ALA A 61 9.80 7.15 -10.51
CA ALA A 61 11.12 7.68 -10.14
C ALA A 61 11.64 7.04 -8.85
N PRO A 62 12.97 6.84 -8.72
CA PRO A 62 13.58 6.32 -7.49
C PRO A 62 13.24 7.13 -6.23
N SER A 63 13.00 8.43 -6.37
CA SER A 63 12.56 9.30 -5.28
C SER A 63 11.16 8.97 -4.77
N ASN A 64 10.25 8.55 -5.65
CA ASN A 64 8.92 8.10 -5.26
C ASN A 64 9.00 6.77 -4.50
N HIS A 65 9.82 5.84 -4.99
CA HIS A 65 10.06 4.58 -4.30
C HIS A 65 10.67 4.78 -2.91
N ALA A 66 11.62 5.71 -2.78
CA ALA A 66 12.20 6.08 -1.49
C ALA A 66 11.16 6.70 -0.53
N LEU A 67 10.20 7.49 -1.04
CA LEU A 67 9.09 8.00 -0.24
C LEU A 67 8.21 6.84 0.27
N THR A 68 7.85 5.91 -0.62
CA THR A 68 7.07 4.71 -0.24
C THR A 68 7.75 3.92 0.87
N GLN A 69 9.05 3.61 0.72
CA GLN A 69 9.82 2.89 1.74
C GLN A 69 9.88 3.66 3.08
N LYS A 70 9.97 4.99 3.03
CA LYS A 70 9.95 5.82 4.23
C LYS A 70 8.60 5.76 4.95
N MET A 71 7.51 5.75 4.18
CA MET A 71 6.16 5.61 4.73
C MET A 71 5.93 4.22 5.34
N GLU A 72 6.35 3.17 4.64
CA GLU A 72 6.34 1.80 5.18
C GLU A 72 7.15 1.74 6.48
N SER A 73 8.41 2.19 6.47
CA SER A 73 9.29 2.20 7.65
C SER A 73 8.72 2.97 8.84
N PHE A 74 7.94 4.02 8.61
CA PHE A 74 7.25 4.74 9.67
C PHE A 74 6.20 3.84 10.33
N LEU A 75 5.34 3.21 9.54
CA LEU A 75 4.35 2.26 10.05
C LEU A 75 5.04 1.11 10.80
N GLU A 76 6.15 0.58 10.26
CA GLU A 76 6.96 -0.48 10.89
C GLU A 76 7.49 -0.09 12.26
N ARG A 77 8.04 1.11 12.37
CA ARG A 77 8.64 1.61 13.60
C ARG A 77 7.62 1.73 14.72
N TYR A 78 6.39 2.14 14.42
CA TYR A 78 5.40 2.50 15.43
C TYR A 78 4.40 1.40 15.74
N ALA A 79 4.20 0.41 14.86
CA ALA A 79 3.21 -0.63 15.17
C ALA A 79 3.65 -1.59 16.28
N GLY A 80 4.94 -1.63 16.64
CA GLY A 80 5.40 -2.34 17.84
C GLY A 80 4.88 -1.80 19.18
N ALA A 81 4.31 -0.58 19.18
CA ALA A 81 3.66 0.01 20.35
C ALA A 81 2.15 -0.27 20.42
N LEU A 82 1.57 -0.86 19.36
CA LEU A 82 0.15 -1.17 19.30
C LEU A 82 -0.16 -2.47 20.05
N THR A 83 -1.37 -2.52 20.60
CA THR A 83 -2.00 -3.76 21.06
C THR A 83 -2.33 -4.66 19.88
N GLN A 84 -2.58 -5.94 20.15
CA GLN A 84 -2.99 -6.89 19.12
C GLN A 84 -4.27 -6.45 18.38
N ASP A 85 -5.27 -5.96 19.11
CA ASP A 85 -6.52 -5.47 18.52
C ASP A 85 -6.30 -4.24 17.62
N GLU A 86 -5.36 -3.37 17.97
CA GLU A 86 -4.99 -2.21 17.14
C GLU A 86 -4.22 -2.63 15.90
N LEU A 87 -3.35 -3.63 15.98
CA LEU A 87 -2.68 -4.20 14.81
C LEU A 87 -3.67 -4.79 13.81
N GLU A 88 -4.68 -5.52 14.32
CA GLU A 88 -5.74 -6.10 13.49
C GLU A 88 -6.59 -5.00 12.83
N ARG A 89 -6.91 -3.92 13.56
CA ARG A 89 -7.57 -2.75 12.98
C ARG A 89 -6.70 -2.05 11.93
N ALA A 90 -5.41 -1.83 12.19
CA ALA A 90 -4.50 -1.24 11.21
C ALA A 90 -4.46 -2.03 9.90
N GLN A 91 -4.40 -3.36 9.98
CA GLN A 91 -4.47 -4.24 8.81
C GLN A 91 -5.81 -4.11 8.08
N ALA A 92 -6.93 -4.14 8.80
CA ALA A 92 -8.26 -3.99 8.20
C ALA A 92 -8.43 -2.64 7.48
N HIS A 93 -7.88 -1.56 8.05
CA HIS A 93 -7.88 -0.22 7.47
C HIS A 93 -7.04 -0.15 6.20
N TYR A 94 -5.84 -0.75 6.21
CA TYR A 94 -5.00 -0.87 5.03
C TYR A 94 -5.71 -1.64 3.90
N ASP A 95 -6.29 -2.80 4.22
CA ASP A 95 -6.99 -3.64 3.24
C ASP A 95 -8.20 -2.91 2.63
N GLN A 96 -8.94 -2.19 3.45
CA GLN A 96 -10.10 -1.41 3.00
C GLN A 96 -9.69 -0.25 2.10
N ALA A 97 -8.63 0.48 2.44
CA ALA A 97 -8.06 1.51 1.58
C ALA A 97 -7.55 0.94 0.25
N MET A 98 -6.88 -0.21 0.25
CA MET A 98 -6.42 -0.85 -0.98
C MET A 98 -7.59 -1.26 -1.89
N LYS A 99 -8.70 -1.73 -1.31
CA LYS A 99 -9.95 -1.98 -2.06
C LYS A 99 -10.51 -0.69 -2.65
N TYR A 100 -10.51 0.40 -1.88
CA TYR A 100 -10.97 1.70 -2.37
C TYR A 100 -10.11 2.23 -3.51
N GLU A 101 -8.79 2.09 -3.42
CA GLU A 101 -7.86 2.45 -4.48
C GLU A 101 -8.12 1.66 -5.77
N ALA A 102 -8.27 0.34 -5.68
CA ALA A 102 -8.62 -0.48 -6.83
C ALA A 102 -9.94 -0.03 -7.48
N GLN A 103 -10.96 0.26 -6.66
CA GLN A 103 -12.25 0.77 -7.15
C GLN A 103 -12.17 2.20 -7.71
N PHE A 104 -11.24 3.02 -7.21
CA PHE A 104 -10.96 4.35 -7.71
C PHE A 104 -10.35 4.30 -9.12
N PHE A 105 -9.38 3.41 -9.37
CA PHE A 105 -8.88 3.18 -10.72
C PHE A 105 -9.95 2.58 -11.64
N ASP A 106 -10.72 1.60 -11.15
CA ASP A 106 -11.82 0.98 -11.91
C ASP A 106 -12.88 2.01 -12.34
N GLN A 107 -13.12 3.06 -11.53
CA GLN A 107 -14.11 4.08 -11.88
C GLN A 107 -13.78 4.83 -13.17
N ALA A 108 -12.50 5.01 -13.48
CA ALA A 108 -12.07 5.69 -14.69
C ALA A 108 -12.35 4.86 -15.95
N LEU A 109 -12.55 3.56 -15.80
CA LEU A 109 -12.83 2.60 -16.87
C LEU A 109 -14.33 2.39 -17.09
N ARG A 110 -15.17 2.85 -16.16
CA ARG A 110 -16.62 2.71 -16.27
C ARG A 110 -17.16 3.69 -17.32
N CYS A 111 -18.04 3.17 -18.16
CA CYS A 111 -18.77 3.97 -19.13
C CYS A 111 -20.17 4.23 -18.64
N ASP A 112 -20.42 5.48 -18.26
CA ASP A 112 -21.75 5.97 -17.90
C ASP A 112 -22.35 6.88 -18.99
N GLY A 113 -21.73 6.93 -20.18
CA GLY A 113 -22.16 7.75 -21.31
C GLY A 113 -21.87 9.24 -21.16
N SER A 114 -21.30 9.69 -20.02
CA SER A 114 -21.04 11.10 -19.74
C SER A 114 -19.61 11.55 -20.07
N ARG A 115 -18.67 10.61 -20.27
CA ARG A 115 -17.24 10.89 -20.51
C ARG A 115 -16.65 9.97 -21.59
N GLY A 116 -16.43 10.51 -22.79
CA GLY A 116 -15.60 9.90 -23.85
C GLY A 116 -16.22 8.76 -24.65
N ASP A 117 -15.51 8.31 -25.69
CA ASP A 117 -15.90 7.17 -26.52
C ASP A 117 -15.72 5.85 -25.77
N CYS A 118 -16.84 5.33 -25.29
CA CYS A 118 -16.95 4.09 -24.55
C CYS A 118 -16.60 2.82 -25.32
N ASN A 119 -16.43 2.93 -26.64
CA ASN A 119 -16.08 1.85 -27.53
C ASN A 119 -14.62 1.94 -28.01
N SER A 120 -13.80 2.80 -27.39
CA SER A 120 -12.37 2.80 -27.65
C SER A 120 -11.81 1.38 -27.48
N PRO A 121 -11.02 0.86 -28.45
CA PRO A 121 -10.45 -0.49 -28.38
C PRO A 121 -9.74 -0.77 -27.06
N ALA A 122 -9.04 0.21 -26.50
CA ALA A 122 -8.36 0.08 -25.21
C ALA A 122 -9.32 -0.19 -24.04
N LEU A 123 -10.45 0.53 -23.97
CA LEU A 123 -11.46 0.33 -22.91
C LEU A 123 -12.17 -1.02 -23.06
N VAL A 124 -12.41 -1.46 -24.30
CA VAL A 124 -12.98 -2.80 -24.58
C VAL A 124 -12.00 -3.90 -24.15
N THR A 125 -10.72 -3.80 -24.50
CA THR A 125 -9.68 -4.75 -24.09
C THR A 125 -9.54 -4.82 -22.57
N VAL A 126 -9.46 -3.67 -21.90
CA VAL A 126 -9.33 -3.63 -20.43
C VAL A 126 -10.55 -4.25 -19.74
N ARG A 127 -11.77 -4.04 -20.26
CA ARG A 127 -12.98 -4.71 -19.74
C ARG A 127 -12.94 -6.22 -19.93
N ALA A 128 -12.51 -6.69 -21.09
CA ALA A 128 -12.38 -8.13 -21.34
C ALA A 128 -11.32 -8.78 -20.42
N LEU A 129 -10.17 -8.11 -20.20
CA LEU A 129 -9.14 -8.59 -19.27
C LEU A 129 -9.62 -8.62 -17.82
N ARG A 130 -10.46 -7.65 -17.42
CA ARG A 130 -11.07 -7.58 -16.09
C ARG A 130 -11.94 -8.79 -15.79
N GLU A 131 -12.76 -9.24 -16.73
CA GLU A 131 -13.62 -10.43 -16.54
C GLU A 131 -12.81 -11.71 -16.32
N VAL A 132 -11.60 -11.79 -16.89
CA VAL A 132 -10.69 -12.92 -16.75
C VAL A 132 -9.88 -12.87 -15.43
N HIS A 133 -9.58 -11.69 -14.88
CA HIS A 133 -8.67 -11.53 -13.73
C HIS A 133 -9.34 -11.40 -12.35
N VAL A 134 -10.67 -11.18 -12.27
CA VAL A 134 -11.38 -11.05 -10.98
C VAL A 134 -11.23 -12.32 -10.10
N ASP A 135 -11.04 -13.49 -10.70
CA ASP A 135 -10.83 -14.77 -10.00
C ASP A 135 -9.47 -14.85 -9.24
N GLN A 136 -8.51 -13.96 -9.54
CA GLN A 136 -7.20 -13.91 -8.86
C GLN A 136 -7.05 -12.74 -7.87
N SER A 137 -8.10 -11.93 -7.70
CA SER A 137 -8.08 -10.74 -6.82
C SER A 137 -8.19 -11.07 -5.32
N ALA A 138 -8.33 -12.35 -4.96
CA ALA A 138 -8.04 -12.80 -3.62
C ALA A 138 -6.54 -12.61 -3.40
N TRP A 139 -6.18 -11.42 -2.90
CA TRP A 139 -4.89 -11.21 -2.26
C TRP A 139 -4.72 -12.37 -1.29
N PRO A 140 -3.80 -13.31 -1.53
CA PRO A 140 -3.79 -14.50 -0.74
C PRO A 140 -3.41 -14.03 0.66
N VAL A 141 -4.22 -14.37 1.65
CA VAL A 141 -3.83 -14.28 3.07
C VAL A 141 -2.46 -14.96 3.26
N GLN A 142 -2.07 -15.85 2.34
CA GLN A 142 -0.75 -16.48 2.23
C GLN A 142 0.40 -15.57 1.73
N ALA A 143 0.16 -14.38 1.17
CA ALA A 143 1.22 -13.38 0.96
C ALA A 143 1.55 -12.64 2.28
N LEU A 144 0.64 -12.66 3.26
CA LEU A 144 0.91 -12.24 4.64
C LEU A 144 1.42 -13.41 5.51
N LEU A 145 0.99 -14.65 5.25
CA LEU A 145 1.52 -15.85 5.93
C LEU A 145 2.81 -16.41 5.27
N GLY A 146 3.17 -15.92 4.09
CA GLY A 146 4.36 -16.28 3.33
C GLY A 146 5.60 -15.57 3.84
N ALA A 147 6.02 -15.93 5.05
CA ALA A 147 7.41 -15.96 5.55
C ALA A 147 8.37 -14.76 5.35
N ALA A 148 7.95 -13.58 4.86
CA ALA A 148 8.89 -12.48 4.61
C ALA A 148 8.50 -11.10 5.16
N VAL A 149 7.21 -10.80 5.37
CA VAL A 149 6.82 -9.47 5.92
C VAL A 149 6.54 -9.59 7.43
N VAL A 150 5.67 -10.50 7.88
CA VAL A 150 5.47 -10.75 9.32
C VAL A 150 6.71 -11.42 9.96
N GLY A 151 7.45 -12.22 9.19
CA GLY A 151 8.70 -12.84 9.62
C GLY A 151 9.82 -11.83 9.87
N PHE A 152 9.93 -10.78 9.06
CA PHE A 152 10.88 -9.68 9.31
C PHE A 152 10.46 -8.83 10.51
N TRP A 153 9.15 -8.57 10.62
CA TRP A 153 8.51 -7.82 11.69
C TRP A 153 8.64 -8.45 13.09
N LEU A 154 8.51 -9.78 13.24
CA LEU A 154 8.70 -10.46 14.54
C LEU A 154 10.15 -10.90 14.80
N TRP A 155 10.94 -11.24 13.77
CA TRP A 155 12.35 -11.66 13.94
C TRP A 155 13.28 -10.51 14.34
N ARG A 156 13.06 -9.29 13.82
CA ARG A 156 13.89 -8.11 14.15
C ARG A 156 13.63 -7.59 15.56
N CYS A 157 12.38 -7.54 16.02
CA CYS A 157 12.04 -7.11 17.39
C CYS A 157 12.55 -8.08 18.46
N GLY A 158 12.46 -9.40 18.24
CA GLY A 158 13.06 -10.40 19.14
C GLY A 158 14.59 -10.31 19.21
N SER A 159 15.25 -10.03 18.09
CA SER A 159 16.72 -9.98 18.00
C SER A 159 17.31 -8.69 18.57
N VAL A 160 16.64 -7.54 18.42
CA VAL A 160 17.08 -6.26 18.98
C VAL A 160 16.79 -6.18 20.49
N ALA A 161 15.65 -6.70 20.95
CA ALA A 161 15.34 -6.78 22.39
C ALA A 161 16.26 -7.77 23.13
N ALA A 162 16.62 -8.90 22.51
CA ALA A 162 17.60 -9.84 23.06
C ALA A 162 19.01 -9.25 23.13
N LYS A 163 19.43 -8.49 22.09
CA LYS A 163 20.73 -7.83 22.05
C LYS A 163 20.86 -6.66 23.03
N ALA A 164 19.81 -5.84 23.16
CA ALA A 164 19.79 -4.75 24.14
C ALA A 164 19.79 -5.25 25.59
N ARG A 165 19.17 -6.42 25.86
CA ARG A 165 19.16 -7.04 27.19
C ARG A 165 20.47 -7.75 27.52
N SER A 166 21.18 -8.32 26.54
CA SER A 166 22.51 -8.90 26.78
C SER A 166 23.59 -7.83 26.95
N GLU A 167 23.52 -6.73 26.20
CA GLU A 167 24.46 -5.61 26.31
C GLU A 167 24.28 -4.85 27.65
N SER A 168 23.04 -4.70 28.16
CA SER A 168 22.81 -4.08 29.47
C SER A 168 23.23 -4.97 30.65
N LEU A 169 23.12 -6.29 30.53
CA LEU A 169 23.61 -7.23 31.56
C LEU A 169 25.15 -7.30 31.57
N LEU A 170 25.79 -7.26 30.40
CA LEU A 170 27.26 -7.23 30.28
C LEU A 170 27.87 -5.91 30.78
N GLU A 171 27.18 -4.78 30.62
CA GLU A 171 27.63 -3.48 31.17
C GLU A 171 27.42 -3.40 32.69
N ALA A 172 26.38 -4.04 33.22
CA ALA A 172 26.14 -4.15 34.67
C ALA A 172 27.15 -5.06 35.39
N GLU A 173 27.73 -6.06 34.71
CA GLU A 173 28.80 -6.91 35.24
C GLU A 173 30.22 -6.31 35.08
N ARG A 174 30.37 -5.21 34.34
CA ARG A 174 31.66 -4.59 34.02
C ARG A 174 31.94 -3.30 34.82
N LEU A 175 30.99 -2.85 35.64
CA LEU A 175 31.18 -1.77 36.61
C LEU A 175 31.76 -2.36 37.92
N PRO A 176 32.92 -1.89 38.42
CA PRO A 176 33.52 -2.35 39.66
C PRO A 176 32.76 -1.91 40.92
#